data_AF-A0AAP9QZ35-F1
#
_entry.id   AF-A0AAP9QZ35-F1
#
_cell.length_a   1.000
_cell.length_b   1.000
_cell.length_c   1.000
_cell.angle_alpha   90.00
_cell.angle_beta   90.00
_cell.angle_gamma   90.00
#
_symmetry.space_group_name_H-M   'P 1'
#
loop_
_entity.id
_entity.type
_entity.pdbx_description
1 polymer ?
#
loop_
_entity_poly.entity_id
_entity_poly.type
_entity_poly.pdbx_seq_one_letter_code
_entity_poly.pdbx_strand_id
1 'polypeptide(L)'
;MVDEDNDLQMQLSFLRNAEKQAVQGMLLTALGHGFQLNDLLVLAGQYNASAALLEYRKGECVVSYATADGYDNRNFGLNYQDAFDFAEGFGTWWYQ
;
A
#
# COMPACT_ATOMS: atom_id res chain seq x y z
N MET A 1 -0.08 -38.22 4.10
CA MET A 1 1.18 -37.49 3.79
C MET A 1 1.01 -36.34 2.80
N VAL A 2 -0.07 -36.27 2.00
CA VAL A 2 -0.32 -35.12 1.10
C VAL A 2 -1.07 -33.98 1.83
N ASP A 3 -1.86 -34.30 2.87
CA ASP A 3 -2.69 -33.31 3.58
C ASP A 3 -1.88 -32.37 4.49
N GLU A 4 -0.84 -32.85 5.17
CA GLU A 4 -0.02 -32.02 6.08
C GLU A 4 0.81 -30.96 5.31
N ASP A 5 1.32 -31.31 4.13
CA ASP A 5 2.09 -30.39 3.28
C ASP A 5 1.20 -29.27 2.71
N ASN A 6 -0.06 -29.58 2.39
CA ASN A 6 -1.04 -28.59 1.93
C ASN A 6 -1.50 -27.66 3.07
N ASP A 7 -1.72 -28.19 4.27
CA ASP A 7 -2.09 -27.38 5.44
C ASP A 7 -0.96 -26.41 5.83
N LEU A 8 0.30 -26.86 5.78
CA LEU A 8 1.46 -26.00 6.03
C LEU A 8 1.61 -24.89 4.99
N GLN A 9 1.43 -25.20 3.70
CA GLN A 9 1.45 -24.19 2.64
C GLN A 9 0.34 -23.15 2.79
N MET A 10 -0.86 -23.59 3.18
CA MET A 10 -1.99 -22.72 3.46
C MET A 10 -1.69 -21.76 4.61
N GLN A 11 -1.17 -22.27 5.73
CA GLN A 11 -0.79 -21.45 6.89
C GLN A 11 0.31 -20.44 6.54
N LEU A 12 1.32 -20.86 5.78
CA LEU A 12 2.37 -19.96 5.29
C LEU A 12 1.82 -18.86 4.40
N SER A 13 0.88 -19.18 3.50
CA SER A 13 0.24 -18.18 2.63
C SER A 13 -0.58 -17.17 3.44
N PHE A 14 -1.27 -17.64 4.48
CA PHE A 14 -2.06 -16.79 5.38
C PHE A 14 -1.16 -15.81 6.13
N LEU A 15 -0.07 -16.31 6.74
CA LEU A 15 0.90 -15.48 7.45
C LEU A 15 1.53 -14.45 6.51
N ARG A 16 1.93 -14.87 5.31
CA ARG A 16 2.52 -13.96 4.32
C ARG A 16 1.56 -12.86 3.89
N ASN A 17 0.27 -13.14 3.77
CA ASN A 17 -0.75 -12.13 3.49
C ASN A 17 -0.97 -11.17 4.67
N ALA A 18 -0.96 -11.69 5.90
CA ALA A 18 -1.07 -10.85 7.09
C ALA A 18 0.14 -9.89 7.22
N GLU A 19 1.35 -10.39 6.97
CA GLU A 19 2.57 -9.59 6.94
C GLU A 19 2.51 -8.52 5.84
N LYS A 20 2.05 -8.88 4.63
CA LYS A 20 1.83 -7.91 3.55
C LYS A 20 0.88 -6.78 3.97
N GLN A 21 -0.26 -7.11 4.59
CA GLN A 21 -1.23 -6.12 5.06
C GLN A 21 -0.63 -5.23 6.16
N ALA A 22 0.17 -5.79 7.07
CA ALA A 22 0.87 -5.01 8.09
C ALA A 22 1.85 -4.01 7.46
N VAL A 23 2.62 -4.43 6.43
CA VAL A 23 3.50 -3.53 5.68
C VAL A 23 2.72 -2.44 4.96
N GLN A 24 1.60 -2.76 4.32
CA GLN A 24 0.72 -1.76 3.69
C GLN A 24 0.19 -0.74 4.72
N GLY A 25 -0.22 -1.17 5.90
CA GLY A 25 -0.66 -0.29 6.98
C GLY A 25 0.45 0.64 7.48
N MET A 26 1.68 0.14 7.59
CA MET A 26 2.84 0.97 7.93
C MET A 26 3.15 2.01 6.84
N LEU A 27 3.08 1.63 5.55
CA LEU A 27 3.25 2.56 4.43
C LEU A 27 2.18 3.66 4.43
N LEU A 28 0.90 3.29 4.61
CA LEU A 28 -0.20 4.25 4.72
C LEU A 28 0.00 5.24 5.88
N THR A 29 0.42 4.73 7.04
CA THR A 29 0.70 5.57 8.21
C THR A 29 1.84 6.55 7.90
N ALA A 30 2.92 6.08 7.27
CA ALA A 30 4.03 6.93 6.85
C ALA A 30 3.56 8.03 5.87
N LEU A 31 2.77 7.67 4.85
CA LEU A 31 2.19 8.60 3.89
C LEU A 31 1.29 9.66 4.56
N GLY A 32 0.39 9.23 5.45
CA GLY A 32 -0.54 10.11 6.15
C GLY A 32 0.13 11.12 7.08
N HIS A 33 1.32 10.79 7.59
CA HIS A 33 2.13 11.69 8.42
C HIS A 33 3.25 12.41 7.65
N GLY A 34 3.42 12.13 6.35
CA GLY A 34 4.47 12.73 5.52
C GLY A 34 5.88 12.23 5.86
N PHE A 35 6.01 11.06 6.47
CA PHE A 35 7.31 10.42 6.73
C PHE A 35 7.71 9.49 5.58
N GLN A 36 9.01 9.41 5.34
CA GLN A 36 9.62 8.47 4.39
C GLN A 36 10.63 7.63 5.16
N LEU A 37 10.41 6.32 5.21
CA LEU A 37 11.26 5.40 5.94
C LEU A 37 11.82 4.36 4.96
N ASN A 38 13.10 4.49 4.60
CA ASN A 38 13.74 3.61 3.63
C ASN A 38 13.66 2.13 4.03
N ASP A 39 13.71 1.83 5.33
CA ASP A 39 13.54 0.46 5.82
C ASP A 39 12.15 -0.12 5.52
N LEU A 40 11.11 0.72 5.44
CA LEU A 40 9.79 0.29 5.00
C LEU A 40 9.74 -0.03 3.51
N LEU A 41 10.57 0.60 2.67
CA LEU A 41 10.69 0.26 1.24
C LEU A 41 11.33 -1.12 1.04
N VAL A 42 12.30 -1.48 1.88
CA VAL A 42 12.89 -2.83 1.89
C VAL A 42 11.82 -3.88 2.22
N LEU A 43 11.02 -3.64 3.26
CA LEU A 43 9.89 -4.52 3.60
C LEU A 43 8.83 -4.54 2.49
N ALA A 44 8.53 -3.40 1.87
CA ALA A 44 7.60 -3.30 0.75
C ALA A 44 8.04 -4.21 -0.42
N GLY A 45 9.33 -4.21 -0.76
CA GLY A 45 9.91 -5.11 -1.76
C GLY A 45 9.80 -6.59 -1.36
N GLN A 46 10.11 -6.94 -0.11
CA GLN A 46 10.04 -8.33 0.37
C GLN A 46 8.62 -8.90 0.30
N TYR A 47 7.62 -8.08 0.60
CA TYR A 47 6.21 -8.49 0.65
C TYR A 47 5.40 -8.16 -0.59
N ASN A 48 6.04 -7.56 -1.61
CA ASN A 48 5.35 -6.98 -2.77
C ASN A 48 4.13 -6.13 -2.34
N ALA A 49 4.39 -5.26 -1.37
CA ALA A 49 3.42 -4.35 -0.78
C ALA A 49 3.58 -2.96 -1.37
N SER A 50 2.46 -2.28 -1.54
CA SER A 50 2.40 -0.90 -1.99
C SER A 50 1.18 -0.25 -1.35
N ALA A 51 1.21 1.07 -1.22
CA ALA A 51 0.10 1.83 -0.65
C ALA A 51 -0.04 3.19 -1.33
N ALA A 52 -1.27 3.69 -1.38
CA ALA A 52 -1.59 5.02 -1.86
C ALA A 52 -2.58 5.70 -0.91
N LEU A 53 -2.43 7.01 -0.77
CA LEU A 53 -3.29 7.88 0.01
C LEU A 53 -3.78 9.01 -0.89
N LEU A 54 -5.08 9.03 -1.16
CA LEU A 54 -5.75 10.12 -1.87
C LEU A 54 -6.15 11.21 -0.88
N GLU A 55 -5.75 12.44 -1.15
CA GLU A 55 -6.06 13.60 -0.32
C GLU A 55 -6.61 14.74 -1.17
N TYR A 56 -7.55 15.49 -0.60
CA TYR A 56 -8.05 16.73 -1.18
C TYR A 56 -7.36 17.92 -0.49
N ARG A 57 -6.38 18.53 -1.17
CA ARG A 57 -5.55 19.61 -0.62
C ARG A 57 -5.71 20.86 -1.47
N LYS A 58 -6.12 21.97 -0.84
CA LYS A 58 -6.28 23.28 -1.50
C LYS A 58 -7.16 23.27 -2.77
N GLY A 59 -8.15 22.40 -2.80
CA GLY A 59 -9.05 22.28 -3.95
C GLY A 59 -8.62 21.21 -4.97
N GLU A 60 -7.47 20.55 -4.79
CA GLU A 60 -6.91 19.59 -5.74
C GLU A 60 -6.81 18.18 -5.14
N CYS A 61 -6.98 17.17 -6.00
CA CYS A 61 -6.79 15.77 -5.70
C CYS A 61 -5.31 15.41 -5.86
N VAL A 62 -4.68 15.00 -4.77
CA VAL A 62 -3.28 14.55 -4.74
C VAL A 62 -3.24 13.13 -4.21
N VAL A 63 -2.55 12.25 -4.91
CA VAL A 63 -2.27 10.89 -4.43
C VAL A 63 -0.80 10.82 -4.02
N SER A 64 -0.56 10.58 -2.73
CA SER A 64 0.77 10.22 -2.22
C SER A 64 0.85 8.69 -2.18
N TYR A 65 1.93 8.08 -2.70
CA TYR A 65 2.03 6.64 -2.78
C TYR A 65 3.44 6.13 -2.52
N ALA A 66 3.53 4.85 -2.15
CA ALA A 66 4.77 4.16 -1.84
C ALA A 66 4.79 2.77 -2.50
N THR A 67 5.91 2.46 -3.15
CA THR A 67 6.23 1.14 -3.73
C THR A 67 7.55 0.64 -3.15
N ALA A 68 8.09 -0.48 -3.65
CA ALA A 68 9.45 -0.89 -3.33
C ALA A 68 10.52 0.08 -3.86
N ASP A 69 10.18 0.91 -4.85
CA ASP A 69 11.11 1.81 -5.54
C ASP A 69 11.21 3.19 -4.88
N GLY A 70 10.20 3.60 -4.11
CA GLY A 70 10.21 4.90 -3.46
C GLY A 70 8.86 5.40 -2.97
N TYR A 71 8.89 6.65 -2.49
CA TYR A 71 7.73 7.45 -2.13
C TYR A 71 7.56 8.58 -3.14
N ASP A 72 6.37 8.74 -3.67
CA ASP A 72 6.05 9.72 -4.70
C ASP A 72 4.71 10.41 -4.43
N ASN A 73 4.47 11.48 -5.17
CA ASN A 73 3.16 12.12 -5.23
C ASN A 73 2.75 12.38 -6.69
N ARG A 74 1.45 12.36 -6.93
CA ARG A 74 0.85 12.73 -8.21
C ARG A 74 -0.35 13.62 -7.99
N ASN A 75 -0.34 14.78 -8.66
CA ASN A 75 -1.45 15.73 -8.64
C ASN A 75 -2.37 15.46 -9.84
N PHE A 76 -3.67 15.37 -9.57
CA PHE A 76 -4.74 15.15 -10.54
C PHE A 76 -5.64 16.38 -10.72
N GLY A 77 -5.34 17.49 -10.05
CA GLY A 77 -6.13 18.72 -10.08
C GLY A 77 -7.55 18.45 -9.60
N LEU A 78 -8.55 18.81 -10.41
CA LEU A 78 -9.96 18.59 -10.07
C LEU A 78 -10.49 17.21 -10.46
N ASN A 79 -9.67 16.35 -11.08
CA ASN A 79 -10.12 15.07 -11.58
C ASN A 79 -10.09 13.99 -10.49
N TYR A 80 -11.16 13.94 -9.68
CA TYR A 80 -11.31 12.95 -8.63
C TYR A 80 -11.32 11.51 -9.15
N GLN A 81 -11.99 11.25 -10.27
CA GLN A 81 -12.12 9.88 -10.79
C GLN A 81 -10.76 9.31 -11.21
N ASP A 82 -9.95 10.07 -11.94
CA ASP A 82 -8.60 9.63 -12.32
C ASP A 82 -7.72 9.40 -11.09
N ALA A 83 -7.85 10.26 -10.07
CA ALA A 83 -7.08 10.13 -8.84
C ALA A 83 -7.48 8.88 -8.05
N PHE A 84 -8.79 8.60 -7.98
CA PHE A 84 -9.35 7.42 -7.36
C PHE A 84 -8.93 6.14 -8.09
N ASP A 85 -9.08 6.09 -9.41
CA ASP A 85 -8.70 4.94 -10.24
C ASP A 85 -7.20 4.64 -10.13
N PHE A 86 -6.37 5.69 -10.06
CA PHE A 86 -4.94 5.54 -9.80
C PHE A 86 -4.65 4.96 -8.41
N ALA A 87 -5.31 5.46 -7.36
CA ALA A 87 -5.11 4.99 -5.99
C ALA A 87 -5.58 3.53 -5.80
N GLU A 88 -6.68 3.12 -6.43
CA GLU A 88 -7.18 1.74 -6.42
C GLU A 88 -6.15 0.74 -6.98
N GLY A 89 -5.28 1.18 -7.90
CA GLY A 89 -4.19 0.36 -8.45
C GLY A 89 -3.18 -0.14 -7.42
N PHE A 90 -3.13 0.47 -6.23
CA PHE A 90 -2.20 0.10 -5.14
C PHE A 90 -2.81 -0.93 -4.17
N GLY A 91 -4.03 -1.39 -4.43
CA GLY A 91 -4.67 -2.49 -3.70
C GLY A 91 -4.91 -2.21 -2.22
N THR A 92 -5.05 -0.94 -1.81
CA THR A 92 -5.31 -0.58 -0.41
C THR A 92 -6.59 0.23 -0.26
N TRP A 93 -7.62 -0.42 0.28
CA TRP A 93 -8.83 0.19 0.82
C TRP A 93 -8.60 0.58 2.28
N TRP A 94 -8.92 1.82 2.67
CA TRP A 94 -9.73 2.15 3.85
C TRP A 94 -10.34 3.56 3.68
N TYR A 95 -11.67 3.63 3.64
CA TYR A 95 -12.45 4.81 4.02
C TYR A 95 -12.40 4.96 5.55
N GLN A 96 -12.26 6.17 6.06
CA GLN A 96 -12.92 6.59 7.30
C GLN A 96 -13.73 7.84 7.02
#